data_AF-A0A1A9DF90-F1
#
_entry.id   AF-A0A1A9DF90-F1
#
_cell.length_a   1.000
_cell.length_b   1.000
_cell.length_c   1.000
_cell.angle_alpha   90.00
_cell.angle_beta   90.00
_cell.angle_gamma   90.00
#
_symmetry.space_group_name_H-M   'P 1'
#
loop_
_entity.id
_entity.type
_entity.pdbx_description
1 polymer ?
#
loop_
_entity_poly.entity_id
_entity_poly.type
_entity_poly.pdbx_seq_one_letter_code
_entity_poly.pdbx_strand_id
1 'polypeptide(L)' 'MGEHDIIEHIDGLVAEERDLRARSTLDGLSDEDRSRLREVEIRLDQCWDLLRQRRALSEFGDDPAKATLRPAGEVEDYRG' A
#
# COMPACT_ATOMS: atom_id res chain seq x y z
N MET A 1 -1.73 -14.17 4.61
CA MET A 1 -2.66 -13.15 4.10
C MET A 1 -3.30 -13.68 2.83
N GLY A 2 -4.62 -13.79 2.79
CA GLY A 2 -5.34 -14.21 1.58
C GLY A 2 -5.55 -13.03 0.62
N GLU A 3 -5.93 -13.31 -0.61
CA GLU A 3 -6.34 -12.30 -1.62
C GLU A 3 -7.44 -11.35 -1.12
N HIS A 4 -8.44 -11.85 -0.41
CA HIS A 4 -9.46 -10.99 0.21
C HIS A 4 -8.89 -10.04 1.25
N ASP A 5 -7.95 -10.52 2.07
CA ASP A 5 -7.32 -9.75 3.14
C ASP A 5 -6.49 -8.59 2.55
N ILE A 6 -5.83 -8.83 1.41
CA ILE A 6 -5.11 -7.79 0.65
C ILE A 6 -6.06 -6.72 0.12
N ILE A 7 -7.21 -7.13 -0.43
CA ILE A 7 -8.21 -6.20 -0.96
C ILE A 7 -8.80 -5.35 0.17
N GLU A 8 -9.12 -5.96 1.31
CA GLU A 8 -9.60 -5.25 2.51
C GLU A 8 -8.55 -4.24 3.02
N HIS A 9 -7.28 -4.64 3.02
CA HIS A 9 -6.18 -3.75 3.39
C HIS A 9 -6.03 -2.56 2.42
N ILE A 10 -6.14 -2.79 1.12
CA ILE A 10 -6.14 -1.74 0.09
C ILE A 10 -7.29 -0.77 0.32
N ASP A 11 -8.51 -1.27 0.59
CA ASP A 11 -9.68 -0.42 0.82
C ASP A 11 -9.49 0.51 2.02
N GLY A 12 -8.96 -0.03 3.13
CA GLY A 12 -8.59 0.75 4.31
C GLY A 12 -7.53 1.83 4.03
N LEU A 13 -6.50 1.49 3.25
CA LEU A 13 -5.46 2.45 2.86
C LEU A 13 -6.00 3.55 1.93
N VAL A 14 -6.87 3.21 0.97
CA VAL A 14 -7.53 4.20 0.10
C VAL A 14 -8.44 5.12 0.91
N ALA A 15 -9.16 4.59 1.90
CA ALA A 15 -9.97 5.41 2.80
C ALA A 15 -9.10 6.40 3.60
N GLU A 16 -7.95 5.94 4.11
CA GLU A 16 -6.98 6.78 4.82
C GLU A 16 -6.38 7.87 3.91
N GLU A 17 -5.95 7.52 2.69
CA GLU A 17 -5.47 8.49 1.69
C GLU A 17 -6.50 9.61 1.45
N ARG A 18 -7.76 9.21 1.31
CA ARG A 18 -8.86 10.09 0.95
C ARG A 18 -9.23 11.03 2.10
N ASP A 19 -9.18 10.55 3.33
CA ASP A 19 -9.35 11.35 4.53
C ASP A 19 -8.18 12.33 4.74
N LEU A 20 -6.93 11.88 4.56
CA LEU A 20 -5.75 12.76 4.59
C LEU A 20 -5.85 13.86 3.52
N ARG A 21 -6.22 13.51 2.28
CA ARG A 21 -6.45 14.51 1.23
C ARG A 21 -7.60 15.46 1.55
N ALA A 22 -8.70 14.97 2.12
CA ALA A 22 -9.81 15.82 2.52
C ALA A 22 -9.41 16.84 3.59
N ARG A 23 -8.68 16.40 4.64
CA ARG A 23 -8.14 17.29 5.68
C ARG A 23 -7.17 18.31 5.10
N SER A 24 -6.30 17.86 4.20
CA SER A 24 -5.32 18.74 3.58
C SER A 24 -5.92 19.81 2.67
N THR A 25 -7.10 19.56 2.11
CA THR A 25 -7.81 20.55 1.28
C THR A 25 -8.40 21.68 2.14
N LEU A 26 -8.68 21.42 3.42
CA LEU A 26 -9.23 22.38 4.36
C LEU A 26 -8.15 23.23 5.05
N ASP A 27 -7.09 22.59 5.56
CA ASP A 27 -6.06 23.24 6.41
C ASP A 27 -4.69 23.39 5.71
N GLY A 28 -4.53 22.80 4.51
CA GLY A 28 -3.23 22.61 3.85
C GLY A 28 -2.58 21.27 4.23
N LEU A 29 -1.73 20.72 3.36
CA LEU A 29 -0.94 19.51 3.70
C LEU A 29 0.19 19.90 4.66
N SER A 30 0.13 19.43 5.90
CA SER A 30 1.27 19.48 6.81
C SER A 30 2.39 18.54 6.32
N ASP A 31 3.61 18.76 6.81
CA ASP A 31 4.73 17.87 6.51
C ASP A 31 4.46 16.42 6.98
N GLU A 32 3.77 16.29 8.11
CA GLU A 32 3.32 15.01 8.66
C GLU A 32 2.28 14.34 7.77
N ASP A 33 1.28 15.07 7.27
CA ASP A 33 0.28 14.54 6.33
C ASP A 33 0.93 14.10 5.02
N ARG A 34 1.94 14.84 4.53
CA ARG A 34 2.71 14.44 3.33
C ARG A 34 3.47 13.15 3.55
N SER A 35 4.15 13.04 4.70
CA SER A 35 4.89 11.83 5.06
C SER A 35 3.93 10.64 5.17
N ARG A 36 2.78 10.84 5.81
CA ARG A 36 1.75 9.81 5.98
C ARG A 36 1.14 9.37 4.65
N LEU A 37 0.80 10.33 3.78
CA LEU A 37 0.27 10.05 2.45
C LEU A 37 1.26 9.20 1.64
N ARG A 38 2.55 9.52 1.70
CA ARG A 38 3.60 8.75 1.02
C ARG A 38 3.71 7.33 1.58
N GLU A 39 3.62 7.17 2.90
CA GLU A 39 3.57 5.85 3.54
C GLU A 39 2.38 5.01 3.05
N VAL A 40 1.20 5.63 2.95
CA VAL A 40 -0.02 4.98 2.45
C VAL A 40 0.15 4.57 0.98
N GLU A 41 0.69 5.45 0.14
CA GLU A 41 0.98 5.15 -1.28
C GLU A 41 1.96 3.97 -1.44
N ILE A 42 3.02 3.93 -0.63
CA ILE A 42 3.99 2.82 -0.64
C ILE A 42 3.29 1.51 -0.25
N ARG A 43 2.47 1.53 0.80
CA ARG A 43 1.75 0.34 1.25
C ARG A 43 0.73 -0.13 0.21
N LEU A 44 0.08 0.79 -0.50
CA LEU A 44 -0.82 0.47 -1.61
C LEU A 44 -0.07 -0.23 -2.74
N ASP A 45 1.08 0.30 -3.16
CA ASP A 45 1.92 -0.32 -4.20
C ASP A 45 2.33 -1.75 -3.82
N GLN A 46 2.76 -1.96 -2.57
CA GLN A 46 3.11 -3.28 -2.06
C GLN A 46 1.93 -4.26 -2.10
N CYS A 47 0.74 -3.81 -1.70
CA CYS A 47 -0.46 -4.64 -1.73
C CYS A 47 -0.86 -5.00 -3.17
N TRP A 48 -0.75 -4.05 -4.10
CA TRP A 48 -1.00 -4.30 -5.53
C TRP A 48 0.02 -5.23 -6.17
N ASP A 49 1.31 -5.09 -5.86
CA ASP A 49 2.39 -5.97 -6.33
C ASP A 49 2.15 -7.41 -5.85
N LEU A 50 1.82 -7.58 -4.57
CA LEU A 50 1.53 -8.89 -4.01
C LEU A 50 0.25 -9.51 -4.60
N LEU A 51 -0.82 -8.73 -4.79
CA LEU A 51 -2.03 -9.23 -5.45
C LEU A 51 -1.73 -9.69 -6.88
N ARG A 52 -0.93 -8.92 -7.63
CA ARG A 52 -0.52 -9.26 -8.99
C ARG A 52 0.34 -10.53 -9.00
N GLN A 53 1.31 -10.64 -8.10
CA GLN A 53 2.17 -11.81 -7.98
C GLN A 53 1.36 -13.07 -7.65
N ARG A 54 0.40 -12.97 -6.72
CA ARG A 54 -0.51 -14.07 -6.39
C ARG A 54 -1.35 -14.51 -7.59
N ARG A 55 -1.91 -13.56 -8.33
CA ARG A 55 -2.69 -13.86 -9.55
C ARG A 55 -1.84 -14.55 -10.61
N ALA A 56 -0.61 -14.08 -10.83
CA ALA A 56 0.32 -14.74 -11.74
C ALA A 56 0.62 -16.18 -11.30
N LEU A 57 1.00 -16.40 -10.02
CA LEU A 57 1.27 -17.75 -9.51
C LEU A 57 0.06 -18.67 -9.65
N SER A 58 -1.15 -18.18 -9.32
CA SER A 58 -2.39 -18.94 -9.47
C SER A 58 -2.70 -19.27 -10.94
N GLU A 59 -2.41 -18.38 -11.88
CA GLU A 59 -2.65 -18.60 -13.31
C GLU A 59 -1.68 -19.63 -13.90
N PHE A 60 -0.44 -19.67 -13.42
CA PHE A 60 0.57 -20.66 -13.81
C PHE A 60 0.48 -21.99 -13.03
N GLY A 61 -0.48 -22.12 -12.10
CA GLY A 61 -0.66 -23.32 -11.27
C GLY A 61 0.42 -23.52 -10.20
N ASP A 62 1.20 -22.47 -9.90
CA ASP A 62 2.17 -22.46 -8.82
C ASP A 62 1.50 -22.03 -7.50
N ASP A 63 2.19 -22.23 -6.38
CA ASP A 63 1.59 -21.97 -5.06
C ASP A 63 1.49 -20.45 -4.80
N PRO A 64 0.28 -19.87 -4.70
CA PRO A 64 0.11 -18.44 -4.51
C PRO A 64 0.56 -17.95 -3.13
N ALA A 65 0.81 -18.84 -2.16
CA ALA A 65 1.42 -18.50 -0.88
C ALA A 65 2.94 -18.24 -0.97
N LYS A 66 3.58 -18.57 -2.11
CA LYS A 66 4.96 -18.15 -2.39
C LYS A 66 5.09 -16.68 -2.75
N ALA A 67 3.98 -15.95 -2.94
CA ALA A 67 4.02 -14.52 -3.16
C ALA A 67 4.64 -13.82 -1.94
N THR A 68 5.82 -13.24 -2.13
CA THR A 68 6.53 -12.49 -1.10
C THR A 68 6.31 -11.00 -1.30
N LEU A 69 5.88 -10.31 -0.24
CA LEU A 69 5.93 -8.85 -0.21
C LEU A 69 7.37 -8.44 -0.53
N ARG A 70 7.56 -7.64 -1.57
CA ARG A 70 8.84 -6.95 -1.68
C ARG A 70 9.04 -6.11 -0.42
N PRO A 71 10.23 -6.15 0.19
CA PRO A 71 10.54 -5.19 1.26
C PRO A 71 10.20 -3.82 0.71
N ALA A 72 9.48 -3.00 1.49
CA ALA A 72 9.21 -1.61 1.13
C ALA A 72 10.59 -1.05 0.82
N GLY A 73 10.90 -0.89 -0.47
CA GLY A 73 12.26 -0.63 -0.92
C GLY A 73 12.73 0.55 -0.11
N GLU A 74 13.75 0.31 0.71
CA GLU A 74 14.27 1.18 1.75
C GLU A 74 13.96 2.64 1.43
N VAL A 75 12.84 3.15 1.97
CA VAL A 75 12.63 4.59 2.05
C VAL A 75 13.36 5.06 3.31
N GLU A 76 14.63 4.65 3.38
CA GLU A 76 15.67 5.34 4.13
C GLU A 76 15.90 6.68 3.43
N ASP A 77 14.97 7.63 3.59
CA ASP A 77 15.24 9.08 3.59
C ASP A 77 13.97 9.88 3.88
N TYR A 78 13.33 9.67 5.04
CA TYR A 78 12.42 10.69 5.57
C TYR A 78 12.48 10.79 7.09
N ARG A 79 13.71 10.91 7.59
CA ARG A 79 13.96 11.47 8.92
C ARG A 79 15.36 12.08 8.94
N GLY A 80 15.43 13.35 8.58
CA GLY A 80 16.61 14.21 8.66
C GLY A 80 16.22 15.66 8.42
#